data_AF-A0A1E7HJM6-F1
#
_entry.id   AF-A0A1E7HJM6-F1
#
_cell.length_a   1.000
_cell.length_b   1.000
_cell.length_c   1.000
_cell.angle_alpha   90.00
_cell.angle_beta   90.00
_cell.angle_gamma   90.00
#
_symmetry.space_group_name_H-M   'P 1'
#
loop_
_entity.id
_entity.type
_entity.pdbx_description
1 polymer ?
#
loop_
_entity_poly.entity_id
_entity_poly.type
_entity_poly.pdbx_seq_one_letter_code
_entity_poly.pdbx_strand_id
1 'polypeptide(L)'
;MSYRDLITAYETDVQFPDVSGMEHLDMLMTRSKIAQNESHLSNEERERVLKADRQLLLQAKQFYKSIQSIANLVSWRRDNHVPVMQWWWYLDVIAQLPERSELSSRSTSPNLEMSLVGA
;
A
#
# COMPACT_ATOMS: atom_id res chain seq x y z
N MET A 1 -13.67 2.36 -22.05
CA MET A 1 -13.88 2.57 -20.61
C MET A 1 -13.35 3.96 -20.28
N SER A 2 -14.15 4.82 -19.66
CA SER A 2 -13.74 6.20 -19.35
C SER A 2 -12.77 6.23 -18.15
N TYR A 3 -12.05 7.35 -17.96
CA TYR A 3 -11.20 7.52 -16.76
C TYR A 3 -12.01 7.40 -15.47
N ARG A 4 -13.25 7.92 -15.48
CA ARG A 4 -14.17 7.81 -14.33
C ARG A 4 -14.55 6.38 -14.02
N ASP A 5 -14.71 5.53 -15.04
CA ASP A 5 -15.03 4.11 -14.82
C ASP A 5 -13.84 3.37 -14.22
N LEU A 6 -12.61 3.66 -14.69
CA LEU A 6 -11.39 3.09 -14.12
C LEU A 6 -11.20 3.49 -12.65
N ILE A 7 -11.41 4.77 -12.34
CA ILE A 7 -11.30 5.28 -10.97
C ILE A 7 -12.38 4.67 -10.08
N THR A 8 -13.63 4.59 -10.56
CA THR A 8 -14.73 3.97 -9.80
C THR A 8 -14.47 2.48 -9.55
N ALA A 9 -13.93 1.75 -10.53
CA ALA A 9 -13.54 0.36 -10.35
C ALA A 9 -12.45 0.25 -9.28
N TYR A 10 -11.36 1.02 -9.40
CA TYR A 10 -10.28 1.01 -8.43
C TYR A 10 -10.74 1.40 -7.01
N GLU A 11 -11.58 2.43 -6.89
CA GLU A 11 -12.19 2.83 -5.62
C GLU A 11 -13.02 1.72 -5.00
N THR A 12 -13.76 0.97 -5.82
CA THR A 12 -14.58 -0.16 -5.37
C THR A 12 -13.67 -1.28 -4.87
N ASP A 13 -12.69 -1.70 -5.67
CA ASP A 13 -11.79 -2.80 -5.36
C ASP A 13 -11.06 -2.58 -4.02
N VAL A 14 -10.56 -1.36 -3.74
CA VAL A 14 -9.86 -1.07 -2.48
C VAL A 14 -10.76 -1.10 -1.23
N GLN A 15 -12.10 -1.12 -1.40
CA GLN A 15 -13.03 -1.32 -0.28
C GLN A 15 -13.28 -2.79 0.07
N PHE A 16 -12.90 -3.74 -0.80
CA PHE A 16 -13.19 -5.16 -0.61
C PHE A 16 -11.89 -5.98 -0.52
N PRO A 17 -11.14 -5.90 0.59
CA PRO A 17 -9.87 -6.61 0.72
C PRO A 17 -10.01 -8.15 0.79
N ASP A 18 -11.23 -8.65 1.05
CA ASP A 18 -11.54 -10.08 1.24
C ASP A 18 -11.84 -10.84 -0.07
N VAL A 19 -11.68 -10.19 -1.23
CA VAL A 19 -11.82 -10.84 -2.53
C VAL A 19 -10.57 -11.65 -2.92
N SER A 20 -10.62 -12.34 -4.06
CA SER A 20 -9.55 -13.24 -4.49
C SER A 20 -8.24 -12.51 -4.83
N GLY A 21 -7.11 -13.21 -4.73
CA GLY A 21 -5.81 -12.67 -5.15
C GLY A 21 -5.79 -12.22 -6.62
N MET A 22 -6.58 -12.86 -7.49
CA MET A 22 -6.69 -12.49 -8.91
C MET A 22 -7.35 -11.12 -9.08
N GLU A 23 -8.45 -10.88 -8.37
CA GLU A 23 -9.14 -9.57 -8.37
C GLU A 23 -8.20 -8.46 -7.86
N HIS A 24 -7.38 -8.76 -6.85
CA HIS A 24 -6.37 -7.82 -6.37
C HIS A 24 -5.28 -7.51 -7.41
N LEU A 25 -4.86 -8.49 -8.23
CA LEU A 25 -3.94 -8.22 -9.34
C LEU A 25 -4.61 -7.35 -10.41
N ASP A 26 -5.86 -7.62 -10.75
CA ASP A 26 -6.62 -6.82 -11.71
C ASP A 26 -6.79 -5.36 -11.21
N MET A 27 -6.99 -5.18 -9.91
CA MET A 27 -6.98 -3.85 -9.27
C MET A 27 -5.64 -3.14 -9.46
N LEU A 28 -4.50 -3.80 -9.27
CA LEU A 28 -3.17 -3.19 -9.50
C LEU A 28 -2.93 -2.85 -10.99
N MET A 29 -3.46 -3.67 -11.90
CA MET A 29 -3.45 -3.36 -13.33
C MET A 29 -4.31 -2.14 -13.64
N THR A 30 -5.48 -2.03 -13.02
CA THR A 30 -6.37 -0.86 -13.14
C THR A 30 -5.68 0.40 -12.65
N ARG A 31 -4.99 0.36 -11.49
CA ARG A 31 -4.21 1.50 -11.00
C ARG A 31 -3.08 1.90 -11.95
N SER A 32 -2.46 0.93 -12.62
CA SER A 32 -1.44 1.17 -13.64
C SER A 32 -2.01 1.85 -14.89
N LYS A 33 -3.22 1.46 -15.32
CA LYS A 33 -3.95 2.13 -16.42
C LYS A 33 -4.32 3.57 -16.04
N ILE A 34 -4.72 3.82 -14.80
CA ILE A 34 -4.98 5.18 -14.30
C ILE A 34 -3.69 6.02 -14.38
N ALA A 35 -2.56 5.49 -13.92
CA ALA A 35 -1.28 6.20 -13.91
C ALA A 35 -0.78 6.59 -15.30
N GLN A 36 -0.98 5.71 -16.30
CA GLN A 36 -0.65 6.00 -17.70
C GLN A 36 -1.43 7.21 -18.25
N ASN A 37 -2.58 7.53 -17.66
CA ASN A 37 -3.46 8.61 -18.10
C ASN A 37 -3.54 9.75 -17.06
N GLU A 38 -2.65 9.77 -16.07
CA GLU A 38 -2.74 10.67 -14.91
C GLU A 38 -2.61 12.16 -15.28
N SER A 39 -1.94 12.47 -16.39
CA SER A 39 -1.88 13.82 -16.98
C SER A 39 -3.24 14.33 -17.48
N HIS A 40 -4.16 13.43 -17.83
CA HIS A 40 -5.48 13.76 -18.37
C HIS A 40 -6.58 13.84 -17.31
N LEU A 41 -6.30 13.44 -16.07
CA LEU A 41 -7.27 13.48 -14.98
C LEU A 41 -7.57 14.93 -14.55
N SER A 42 -8.82 15.17 -14.16
CA SER A 42 -9.17 16.39 -13.42
C SER A 42 -8.55 16.39 -12.02
N ASN A 43 -8.55 17.54 -11.36
CA ASN A 43 -8.11 17.61 -9.96
C ASN A 43 -9.00 16.78 -9.03
N GLU A 44 -10.32 16.72 -9.28
CA GLU A 44 -11.21 15.88 -8.48
C GLU A 44 -10.92 14.38 -8.71
N GLU A 45 -10.63 13.98 -9.95
CA GLU A 45 -10.26 12.61 -10.28
C GLU A 45 -8.94 12.19 -9.63
N ARG A 46 -7.94 13.08 -9.59
CA ARG A 46 -6.69 12.82 -8.85
C ARG A 46 -6.93 12.66 -7.35
N GLU A 47 -7.76 13.50 -6.74
CA GLU A 47 -8.07 13.38 -5.31
C GLU A 47 -8.76 12.05 -4.98
N ARG A 48 -9.65 11.59 -5.86
CA ARG A 48 -10.29 10.27 -5.76
C ARG A 48 -9.26 9.14 -5.77
N VAL A 49 -8.34 9.16 -6.73
CA VAL A 49 -7.25 8.19 -6.81
C VAL A 49 -6.38 8.22 -5.56
N LEU A 50 -6.01 9.41 -5.07
CA LEU A 50 -5.24 9.56 -3.83
C LEU A 50 -5.98 8.99 -2.61
N LYS A 51 -7.30 9.16 -2.54
CA LYS A 51 -8.11 8.57 -1.47
C LYS A 51 -8.12 7.04 -1.54
N ALA A 52 -8.25 6.47 -2.74
CA ALA A 52 -8.18 5.02 -2.94
C ALA A 52 -6.77 4.46 -2.63
N ASP A 53 -5.71 5.16 -3.05
CA ASP A 53 -4.32 4.84 -2.74
C ASP A 53 -4.06 4.78 -1.22
N ARG A 54 -4.64 5.72 -0.46
CA ARG A 54 -4.59 5.69 1.01
C ARG A 54 -5.27 4.45 1.59
N GLN A 55 -6.41 4.03 1.06
CA GLN A 55 -7.11 2.82 1.50
C GLN A 55 -6.31 1.55 1.19
N LEU A 56 -5.68 1.49 0.02
CA LEU A 56 -4.77 0.40 -0.35
C LEU A 56 -3.59 0.31 0.62
N LEU A 57 -2.97 1.44 0.98
CA LEU A 57 -1.85 1.49 1.92
C LEU A 57 -2.24 1.04 3.33
N LEU A 58 -3.40 1.47 3.83
CA LEU A 58 -3.90 1.07 5.15
C LEU A 58 -4.09 -0.45 5.27
N GLN A 59 -4.42 -1.09 4.17
CA GLN A 59 -4.73 -2.53 4.10
C GLN A 59 -3.65 -3.33 3.35
N ALA A 60 -2.47 -2.73 3.11
CA ALA A 60 -1.44 -3.27 2.23
C ALA A 60 -1.04 -4.72 2.58
N LYS A 61 -0.99 -5.05 3.87
CA LYS A 61 -0.69 -6.40 4.37
C LYS A 61 -1.72 -7.42 3.91
N GLN A 62 -3.01 -7.08 3.95
CA GLN A 62 -4.10 -7.98 3.56
C GLN A 62 -4.11 -8.19 2.04
N PHE A 63 -4.03 -7.10 1.26
CA PHE A 63 -3.91 -7.16 -0.19
C PHE A 63 -2.72 -8.01 -0.63
N TYR A 64 -1.53 -7.75 -0.07
CA TYR A 64 -0.33 -8.52 -0.40
C TYR A 64 -0.47 -10.00 -0.05
N LYS A 65 -1.05 -10.32 1.13
CA LYS A 65 -1.26 -11.71 1.56
C LYS A 65 -2.11 -12.51 0.57
N SER A 66 -3.15 -11.90 0.01
CA SER A 66 -4.00 -12.55 -1.00
C SER A 66 -3.27 -12.68 -2.34
N ILE A 67 -2.57 -11.63 -2.80
CA ILE A 67 -1.82 -11.65 -4.07
C ILE A 67 -0.69 -12.69 -4.05
N GLN A 68 0.10 -12.78 -2.98
CA GLN A 68 1.26 -13.68 -2.93
C GLN A 68 0.89 -15.17 -3.06
N SER A 69 -0.39 -15.52 -2.82
CA SER A 69 -0.88 -16.89 -3.00
C SER A 69 -0.96 -17.31 -4.48
N ILE A 70 -0.99 -16.34 -5.40
CA ILE A 70 -1.12 -16.58 -6.85
C ILE A 70 0.00 -15.98 -7.69
N ALA A 71 0.72 -14.96 -7.18
CA ALA A 71 1.75 -14.26 -7.95
C ALA A 71 2.90 -13.74 -7.09
N ASN A 72 4.09 -13.73 -7.67
CA ASN A 72 5.28 -13.12 -7.06
C ASN A 72 5.48 -11.70 -7.64
N LEU A 73 5.19 -10.68 -6.82
CA LEU A 73 5.30 -9.28 -7.24
C LEU A 73 6.74 -8.85 -7.57
N VAL A 74 7.76 -9.43 -6.92
CA VAL A 74 9.18 -9.13 -7.22
C VAL A 74 9.52 -9.57 -8.65
N SER A 75 9.18 -10.81 -8.99
CA SER A 75 9.39 -11.33 -10.34
C SER A 75 8.60 -10.52 -11.36
N TRP A 76 7.34 -10.20 -11.06
CA TRP A 76 6.49 -9.41 -11.94
C TRP A 76 7.10 -8.03 -12.26
N ARG A 77 7.56 -7.30 -11.24
CA ARG A 77 8.19 -5.98 -11.42
C ARG A 77 9.44 -6.05 -12.27
N ARG A 78 10.30 -7.04 -12.04
CA ARG A 78 11.54 -7.25 -12.79
C ARG A 78 11.24 -7.53 -14.26
N ASP A 79 10.38 -8.51 -14.51
CA ASP A 79 10.12 -9.00 -15.86
C ASP A 79 9.37 -7.95 -16.71
N ASN A 80 8.57 -7.08 -16.07
CA ASN A 80 7.83 -5.99 -16.72
C ASN A 80 8.50 -4.61 -16.60
N HIS A 81 9.72 -4.51 -16.05
CA HIS A 81 10.46 -3.25 -15.88
C HIS A 81 9.64 -2.14 -15.20
N VAL A 82 8.88 -2.51 -14.16
CA VAL A 82 7.94 -1.60 -13.50
C VAL A 82 8.68 -0.44 -12.81
N PRO A 83 8.43 0.82 -13.17
CA PRO A 83 9.11 1.96 -12.57
C PRO A 83 8.65 2.17 -11.12
N VAL A 84 9.53 2.72 -10.28
CA VAL A 84 9.26 2.97 -8.85
C VAL A 84 8.04 3.89 -8.63
N MET A 85 7.74 4.78 -9.59
CA MET A 85 6.55 5.62 -9.54
C MET A 85 5.24 4.81 -9.48
N GLN A 86 5.24 3.56 -9.98
CA GLN A 86 4.14 2.62 -9.79
C GLN A 86 4.29 1.84 -8.48
N TRP A 87 4.31 2.58 -7.38
CA TRP A 87 4.63 2.08 -6.04
C TRP A 87 3.70 0.96 -5.57
N TRP A 88 2.46 0.87 -6.07
CA TRP A 88 1.51 -0.19 -5.70
C TRP A 88 1.98 -1.58 -6.12
N TRP A 89 2.91 -1.69 -7.07
CA TRP A 89 3.55 -2.96 -7.36
C TRP A 89 4.53 -3.42 -6.29
N TYR A 90 4.90 -2.54 -5.35
CA TYR A 90 5.83 -2.81 -4.24
C TYR A 90 5.09 -3.13 -2.92
N LEU A 91 3.84 -3.62 -3.01
CA LEU A 91 3.07 -4.06 -1.83
C LEU A 91 3.77 -5.14 -1.00
N ASP A 92 4.59 -5.98 -1.63
CA ASP A 92 5.47 -6.93 -0.94
C ASP A 92 6.44 -6.24 0.02
N VAL A 93 6.98 -5.08 -0.36
CA VAL A 93 7.88 -4.29 0.48
C VAL A 93 7.08 -3.52 1.53
N ILE A 94 6.01 -2.85 1.11
CA ILE A 94 5.19 -1.99 2.00
C ILE A 94 4.54 -2.82 3.11
N ALA A 95 4.04 -4.02 2.80
CA ALA A 95 3.42 -4.92 3.77
C ALA A 95 4.39 -5.38 4.88
N GLN A 96 5.69 -5.36 4.62
CA GLN A 96 6.73 -5.74 5.58
C GLN A 96 7.19 -4.58 6.46
N LEU A 97 6.78 -3.34 6.17
CA LEU A 97 7.16 -2.20 6.99
C LEU A 97 6.51 -2.30 8.38
N PRO A 98 7.27 -2.02 9.46
CA PRO A 98 6.69 -1.93 10.79
C PRO A 98 5.63 -0.82 10.80
N GLU A 99 4.50 -1.10 11.45
CA GLU A 99 3.47 -0.08 11.63
C GLU A 99 4.09 1.09 12.41
N ARG A 100 3.90 2.32 11.94
CA ARG A 100 4.47 3.54 12.56
C ARG A 100 4.07 3.75 14.03
N SER A 101 3.24 2.89 14.60
CA SER A 101 2.81 2.92 15.99
C SER A 101 3.94 2.66 17.01
N GLU A 102 5.02 1.97 16.63
CA GLU A 102 6.08 1.57 17.60
C GLU A 102 7.14 2.65 17.90
N LEU A 103 7.16 3.77 17.19
CA LEU A 103 8.15 4.83 17.40
C LEU A 103 7.75 5.82 18.51
N SER A 104 6.51 5.80 18.98
CA SER A 104 6.05 6.68 20.08
C SER A 104 6.21 6.05 21.48
N SER A 105 6.44 4.75 21.58
CA SER A 105 6.47 4.01 22.85
C SER A 105 7.86 3.71 23.42
N ARG A 106 8.96 4.14 22.76
CA ARG A 106 10.33 3.96 23.27
C ARG A 106 10.89 5.11 24.11
N SER A 107 10.08 6.12 24.44
CA SER A 107 10.53 7.30 25.20
C SER A 107 10.12 7.30 26.67
N THR A 108 10.17 6.16 27.38
CA THR A 108 10.24 6.20 28.86
C THR A 108 10.98 4.99 29.41
N SER A 109 12.29 5.15 29.63
CA SER A 109 13.03 4.40 30.65
C SER A 109 14.25 5.22 31.08
N PRO A 110 14.24 5.79 32.30
CA PRO A 110 15.46 6.03 33.05
C PRO A 110 15.71 4.82 33.96
N ASN A 111 16.89 4.22 33.78
CA ASN A 111 17.46 3.16 34.59
C ASN A 111 17.78 3.63 36.02
N LEU A 112 17.78 2.68 36.94
CA LEU A 112 18.31 2.73 38.31
C LEU A 112 19.71 3.38 38.37
N GLU A 113 19.94 4.24 39.36
CA GLU A 113 21.08 4.17 40.28
C GLU A 113 20.91 5.15 41.43
N MET A 114 21.06 4.66 42.67
CA MET A 114 21.85 5.26 43.76
C MET A 114 21.56 4.46 45.04
N SER A 115 22.31 3.37 45.18
CA SER A 115 22.70 2.85 46.49
C SER A 115 23.40 3.96 47.27
N LEU A 116 23.03 4.17 48.53
CA LEU A 116 23.92 4.74 49.52
C LEU A 116 23.71 4.03 50.86
N VAL A 117 24.68 3.16 51.15
CA VAL A 117 24.98 2.58 52.46
C VAL A 117 25.82 3.59 53.22
N GLY A 118 25.48 3.80 54.50
CA GLY A 118 26.46 4.04 55.58
C GLY A 118 26.90 5.47 55.86
N ALA A 119 26.38 6.03 56.97
CA ALA A 119 27.16 6.64 58.06
C ALA A 119 26.31 6.65 59.33
#